data_AF-A0A7C5R446-F1
#
_entry.id   AF-A0A7C5R446-F1
#
_cell.length_a   1.000
_cell.length_b   1.000
_cell.length_c   1.000
_cell.angle_alpha   90.00
_cell.angle_beta   90.00
_cell.angle_gamma   90.00
#
_symmetry.space_group_name_H-M   'P 1'
#
loop_
_entity.id
_entity.type
_entity.pdbx_description
1 polymer ?
#
loop_
_entity_poly.entity_id
_entity_poly.type
_entity_poly.pdbx_seq_one_letter_code
_entity_poly.pdbx_strand_id
1 'polypeptide(L)' 'METIVRSARLTLRRGRPCDLEGYHALVSDFAVVRMTASWPWPPDRAFTARRATPIDPALGMGGPI' A
#
# COMPACT_ATOMS: atom_id res chain seq x y z
N MET A 1 16.97 12.07 3.22
CA MET A 1 17.36 10.65 3.11
C MET A 1 16.11 9.81 2.94
N GLU A 2 16.10 8.90 1.97
CA GLU A 2 14.99 7.95 1.82
C GLU A 2 15.11 6.85 2.89
N THR A 3 14.07 6.65 3.70
CA THR A 3 14.04 5.54 4.67
C THR A 3 13.68 4.25 3.94
N ILE A 4 14.65 3.36 3.78
CA ILE A 4 14.51 2.06 3.12
C ILE A 4 15.00 0.98 4.10
N VAL A 5 14.25 -0.11 4.24
CA VAL A 5 14.66 -1.32 4.96
C VAL A 5 14.93 -2.41 3.94
N ARG A 6 16.07 -3.11 4.05
CA ARG A 6 16.48 -4.15 3.09
C ARG A 6 16.79 -5.44 3.83
N SER A 7 16.42 -6.56 3.21
CA SER A 7 16.90 -7.89 3.55
C SER A 7 17.58 -8.50 2.33
N ALA A 8 18.05 -9.74 2.44
CA ALA A 8 18.66 -10.46 1.32
C ALA A 8 17.73 -10.58 0.09
N ARG A 9 16.40 -10.53 0.28
CA ARG A 9 15.42 -10.78 -0.79
C ARG A 9 14.41 -9.67 -1.00
N LEU A 10 14.26 -8.74 -0.06
CA LEU A 10 13.19 -7.73 -0.09
C LEU A 10 13.73 -6.35 0.19
N THR A 11 13.10 -5.37 -0.44
CA THR A 11 13.27 -3.95 -0.14
C THR A 11 11.91 -3.40 0.25
N LEU A 12 11.82 -2.89 1.48
CA LEU A 12 10.67 -2.16 1.98
C LEU A 12 10.96 -0.67 1.92
N ARG A 13 10.10 0.07 1.24
CA ARG A 13 10.13 1.53 1.15
C ARG A 13 8.72 2.08 1.33
N ARG A 14 8.60 3.38 1.55
CA ARG A 14 7.30 4.06 1.57
C ARG A 14 6.63 3.96 0.19
N GLY A 15 5.30 3.89 0.21
CA GLY A 15 4.47 3.94 -1.00
C GLY A 15 4.65 5.26 -1.75
N ARG A 16 4.42 5.23 -3.05
CA ARG A 16 4.53 6.37 -3.96
C ARG A 16 3.38 6.32 -4.98
N PRO A 17 3.00 7.46 -5.59
CA PRO A 17 1.94 7.47 -6.60
C PRO A 17 2.16 6.51 -7.78
N CYS A 18 3.42 6.27 -8.15
CA CYS A 18 3.77 5.31 -9.21
C CYS A 18 3.47 3.84 -8.86
N ASP A 19 3.15 3.53 -7.60
CA ASP A 19 2.82 2.18 -7.15
C ASP A 19 1.34 1.81 -7.35
N LEU A 20 0.52 2.76 -7.84
CA LEU A 20 -0.92 2.60 -8.01
C LEU A 20 -1.29 1.32 -8.76
N GLU A 21 -0.68 1.05 -9.91
CA GLU A 21 -1.03 -0.16 -10.69
C GLU A 21 -0.71 -1.44 -9.93
N GLY A 22 0.44 -1.49 -9.24
CA GLY A 22 0.82 -2.66 -8.44
C GLY A 22 -0.14 -2.88 -7.27
N TYR A 23 -0.52 -1.80 -6.57
CA TYR A 23 -1.51 -1.88 -5.50
C TYR A 23 -2.88 -2.32 -6.04
N HIS A 24 -3.33 -1.73 -7.14
CA HIS A 24 -4.63 -2.02 -7.72
C HIS A 24 -4.74 -3.45 -8.23
N ALA A 25 -3.67 -3.98 -8.83
CA ALA A 25 -3.58 -5.38 -9.24
C ALA A 25 -3.69 -6.32 -8.03
N LEU A 26 -2.99 -6.04 -6.93
CA LEU A 26 -3.06 -6.86 -5.71
C LEU A 26 -4.48 -6.94 -5.14
N VAL A 27 -5.17 -5.80 -5.03
CA VAL A 27 -6.52 -5.74 -4.45
C VAL A 27 -7.64 -6.09 -5.42
N SER A 28 -7.29 -6.37 -6.68
CA SER A 28 -8.21 -6.95 -7.66
C SER A 28 -8.37 -8.46 -7.50
N ASP A 29 -7.51 -9.11 -6.72
CA ASP A 29 -7.70 -10.49 -6.31
C ASP A 29 -8.61 -10.55 -5.08
N PHE A 30 -9.76 -11.25 -5.21
CA PHE A 30 -10.72 -11.40 -4.12
C PHE A 30 -10.13 -12.08 -2.88
N ALA A 31 -9.21 -13.05 -3.06
CA ALA A 31 -8.56 -13.74 -1.95
C ALA A 31 -7.66 -12.80 -1.14
N VAL A 32 -7.11 -11.77 -1.79
CA VAL A 32 -6.29 -10.73 -1.14
C VAL A 32 -7.17 -9.69 -0.47
N VAL A 33 -8.10 -9.08 -1.20
CA VAL A 33 -8.88 -7.92 -0.73
C VAL A 33 -9.83 -8.26 0.43
N ARG A 34 -10.30 -9.51 0.54
CA ARG A 34 -11.09 -9.95 1.71
C ARG A 34 -10.32 -9.88 3.04
N MET A 35 -8.99 -9.77 2.99
CA MET A 35 -8.11 -9.69 4.17
C MET A 35 -7.67 -8.27 4.50
N THR A 36 -8.03 -7.26 3.71
CA THR A 36 -7.55 -5.87 3.86
C THR A 36 -8.54 -4.97 4.63
N ALA A 37 -9.44 -5.59 5.40
CA ALA A 37 -10.44 -4.96 6.26
C ALA A 37 -11.39 -4.00 5.55
N SER A 38 -10.98 -2.74 5.36
CA SER A 38 -11.82 -1.64 4.86
C SER A 38 -11.72 -1.41 3.35
N TRP A 39 -10.97 -2.24 2.63
CA TRP A 39 -10.82 -2.08 1.20
C TRP A 39 -12.10 -2.50 0.46
N PRO A 40 -12.65 -1.67 -0.45
CA PRO A 40 -13.88 -2.00 -1.16
C PRO A 40 -13.71 -3.17 -2.12
N TRP A 41 -14.80 -3.93 -2.33
CA TRP A 41 -14.94 -4.91 -3.40
C TRP A 41 -16.16 -4.59 -4.27
N PRO A 42 -16.01 -4.49 -5.62
CA PRO A 42 -14.76 -4.50 -6.38
C PRO A 42 -13.80 -3.36 -5.97
N PRO A 43 -12.49 -3.47 -6.24
CA PRO A 43 -11.55 -2.44 -5.85
C PRO A 43 -11.83 -1.11 -6.55
N ASP A 44 -11.95 -0.05 -5.76
CA ASP A 44 -12.07 1.31 -6.27
C ASP A 44 -10.67 1.88 -6.57
N ARG A 45 -10.47 2.36 -7.81
CA ARG A 45 -9.17 2.87 -8.26
C ARG A 45 -8.80 4.19 -7.57
N ALA A 46 -9.75 5.07 -7.29
CA ALA A 46 -9.51 6.32 -6.59
C ALA A 46 -9.14 6.07 -5.12
N PHE A 47 -9.80 5.12 -4.47
CA PHE A 47 -9.45 4.63 -3.13
C PHE A 47 -8.03 4.04 -3.13
N THR A 48 -7.70 3.22 -4.12
CA THR A 48 -6.35 2.66 -4.28
C THR A 48 -5.30 3.77 -4.44
N ALA A 49 -5.58 4.78 -5.25
CA ALA A 49 -4.69 5.92 -5.44
C ALA A 49 -4.42 6.67 -4.13
N ARG A 50 -5.43 6.85 -3.27
CA ARG A 50 -5.24 7.42 -1.92
C ARG A 50 -4.31 6.58 -1.04
N ARG A 51 -4.36 5.25 -1.16
CA ARG A 51 -3.49 4.31 -0.42
C ARG A 51 -2.09 4.19 -1.02
N ALA A 52 -1.92 4.44 -2.33
CA ALA A 52 -0.63 4.47 -3.02
C ALA A 52 0.08 5.82 -2.85
N THR A 53 0.17 6.32 -1.62
CA THR A 53 0.84 7.58 -1.28
C THR A 53 1.87 7.37 -0.17
N PRO A 54 2.86 8.26 -0.03
CA PRO A 54 3.81 8.18 1.07
C PRO A 54 3.09 8.39 2.41
N ILE A 55 3.31 7.48 3.35
CA ILE A 55 2.86 7.65 4.73
C ILE A 55 3.78 8.61 5.48
N ASP A 56 3.21 9.35 6.44
CA ASP A 56 3.99 10.19 7.36
C ASP A 56 4.86 9.30 8.26
N PRO A 57 6.20 9.44 8.24
CA PRO A 57 7.07 8.66 9.11
C PRO A 57 6.84 8.85 10.61
N ALA A 58 6.28 9.99 11.04
CA ALA A 58 5.94 10.22 12.43
C ALA A 58 4.84 9.27 12.93
N LEU A 59 4.01 8.75 12.03
CA LEU A 59 2.94 7.78 12.31
C LEU A 59 3.44 6.32 12.27
N GLY A 60 4.73 6.10 12.08
CA GLY A 60 5.31 4.77 11.91
C GLY A 60 4.88 4.09 10.60
N MET A 61 5.10 2.78 10.50
CA MET A 61 4.82 2.02 9.28
C MET A 61 3.33 1.66 9.11
N GLY A 62 2.55 1.64 10.20
CA GLY A 62 1.13 1.28 10.20
C GLY A 62 0.18 2.45 9.88
N GLY A 63 0.67 3.69 9.97
CA GLY A 63 -0.19 4.86 9.99
C GLY A 63 -0.93 5.01 11.33
N PRO A 64 -1.85 5.99 11.45
CA PRO A 64 -2.64 6.17 12.67
C PRO A 64 -3.57 4.97 12.86
N ILE A 65 -3.66 4.48 14.11
CA ILE A 65 -4.63 3.44 14.54
C ILE A 65 -5.98 4.11 14.82
#